data_AF-A0A9N9F5G5-F1
#
_entry.id   AF-A0A9N9F5G5-F1
#
_cell.length_a   1.000
_cell.length_b   1.000
_cell.length_c   1.000
_cell.angle_alpha   90.00
_cell.angle_beta   90.00
_cell.angle_gamma   90.00
#
_symmetry.space_group_name_H-M   'P 1'
#
loop_
_entity.id
_entity.type
_entity.pdbx_description
1 polymer ?
#
loop_
_entity_poly.entity_id
_entity_poly.type
_entity_poly.pdbx_seq_one_letter_code
_entity_poly.pdbx_strand_id
1 'polypeptide(L)'
;NAIDITIHIWYSMIVTGQQWDKCIEIFIKLLHGKLDLQTRKDFLFEFGKLRIYTHFSPKTSDPLSGWDILSVDQVNHGAANDDLYGKLFFYLREQFGMFIDRLQKLTINFNLYDEDALKLCKKFKNKRFDRIYVNNLSDESYIGIKTTLTEFRPLLNVNNPNATLITLFKDWLNSIPESDQGKTMEGVIYKKIDKYKRGWAHNSSLLNANNVMTKISNFIIEASNEVNALYDHAQEFEKYMEKKGANETAKQVGLRRRTIHKIVPKRVGVSMKEDEQNNVLSLEDDRDRHLRFDVGMQTFLERYAEWEIVA
;
A
#
# COMPACT_ATOMS: atom_id res chain seq x y z
N ASN A 1 16.27 -13.67 -23.97
CA ASN A 1 15.25 -13.93 -22.93
C ASN A 1 14.54 -12.62 -22.61
N ALA A 2 13.47 -12.32 -23.35
CA ALA A 2 12.63 -11.16 -23.07
C ALA A 2 11.87 -11.43 -21.76
N ILE A 3 12.03 -10.54 -20.78
CA ILE A 3 11.17 -10.54 -19.60
C ILE A 3 10.04 -9.57 -19.92
N ASP A 4 8.88 -10.10 -20.33
CA ASP A 4 7.66 -9.31 -20.47
C ASP A 4 7.13 -8.95 -19.06
N ILE A 5 7.67 -7.89 -18.47
CA ILE A 5 7.09 -7.30 -17.26
C ILE A 5 5.97 -6.37 -17.69
N THR A 6 4.73 -6.80 -17.48
CA THR A 6 3.55 -5.92 -17.56
C THR A 6 3.24 -5.40 -16.15
N ILE A 7 3.58 -4.14 -15.88
CA ILE A 7 3.18 -3.46 -14.64
C ILE A 7 1.85 -2.77 -14.91
N HIS A 8 0.78 -3.31 -14.35
CA HIS A 8 -0.52 -2.66 -14.32
C HIS A 8 -0.57 -1.73 -13.11
N ILE A 9 -0.43 -0.43 -13.35
CA ILE A 9 -0.63 0.59 -12.31
C ILE A 9 -2.12 0.94 -12.31
N TRP A 10 -2.81 0.56 -11.24
CA TRP A 10 -4.21 0.91 -11.01
C TRP A 10 -4.26 2.19 -10.20
N TYR A 11 -4.92 3.21 -10.76
CA TYR A 11 -5.26 4.41 -10.02
C TYR A 11 -6.62 4.20 -9.35
N SER A 12 -6.63 3.91 -8.05
CA SER A 12 -7.87 3.98 -7.25
C SER A 12 -7.92 5.38 -6.63
N MET A 13 -8.69 6.27 -7.25
CA MET A 13 -9.16 7.47 -6.58
C MET A 13 -10.57 7.19 -6.08
N ILE A 14 -10.70 7.01 -4.77
CA ILE A 14 -11.96 7.21 -4.06
C ILE A 14 -12.28 8.70 -4.18
N VAL A 15 -13.00 9.06 -5.23
CA VAL A 15 -13.68 10.35 -5.36
C VAL A 15 -15.07 9.99 -5.83
N THR A 16 -16.05 10.12 -4.94
CA THR A 16 -17.45 9.83 -5.30
C THR A 16 -17.90 10.77 -6.43
N GLY A 17 -18.85 10.35 -7.28
CA GLY A 17 -19.26 11.13 -8.46
C GLY A 17 -19.61 12.60 -8.17
N GLN A 18 -20.17 12.90 -6.99
CA GLN A 18 -20.45 14.27 -6.55
C GLN A 18 -19.20 15.13 -6.28
N GLN A 19 -18.07 14.51 -5.91
CA GLN A 19 -16.80 15.22 -5.72
C GLN A 19 -16.10 15.46 -7.06
N TRP A 20 -16.25 14.55 -8.03
CA TRP A 20 -15.78 14.74 -9.41
C TRP A 20 -16.49 15.93 -10.07
N ASP A 21 -17.82 16.02 -9.94
CA ASP A 21 -18.60 17.13 -10.48
C ASP A 21 -18.17 18.48 -9.87
N LYS A 22 -17.85 18.49 -8.57
CA LYS A 22 -17.32 19.68 -7.88
C LYS A 22 -15.90 20.05 -8.34
N CYS A 23 -15.05 19.06 -8.60
CA CYS A 23 -13.72 19.26 -9.17
C CYS A 23 -13.78 19.79 -10.61
N ILE A 24 -14.70 19.28 -11.44
CA ILE A 24 -14.95 19.78 -12.80
C ILE A 24 -15.54 21.19 -12.78
N GLU A 25 -16.49 21.48 -11.88
CA GLU A 25 -17.07 22.81 -11.71
C GLU A 25 -16.00 23.84 -11.28
N ILE A 26 -15.10 23.45 -10.36
CA ILE A 26 -13.95 24.25 -9.94
C ILE A 26 -12.95 24.40 -11.09
N PHE A 27 -12.72 23.35 -11.89
CA PHE A 27 -11.83 23.36 -13.06
C PHE A 27 -12.35 24.25 -14.19
N ILE A 28 -13.66 24.27 -14.44
CA ILE A 28 -14.32 25.15 -15.42
C ILE A 28 -14.29 26.61 -14.94
N LYS A 29 -14.52 26.85 -13.63
CA LYS A 29 -14.38 28.18 -13.02
C LYS A 29 -12.93 28.70 -13.05
N LEU A 30 -11.94 27.81 -12.96
CA LEU A 30 -10.51 28.12 -13.11
C LEU A 30 -10.11 28.40 -14.56
N LEU A 31 -10.73 27.74 -15.54
CA LEU A 31 -10.46 27.94 -16.97
C LEU A 31 -11.06 29.25 -17.52
N HIS A 32 -12.11 29.79 -16.91
CA HIS A 32 -12.82 30.98 -17.40
C HIS A 32 -12.31 32.32 -16.83
N GLY A 33 -11.04 32.36 -16.42
CA GLY A 33 -10.26 33.60 -16.48
C GLY A 33 -10.48 34.57 -15.32
N LYS A 34 -9.66 34.40 -14.28
CA LYS A 34 -8.94 35.47 -13.56
C LYS A 34 -8.25 34.87 -12.33
N LEU A 35 -7.06 34.32 -12.52
CA LEU A 35 -6.02 34.36 -11.48
C LEU A 35 -4.67 34.05 -12.12
N ASP A 36 -3.80 35.04 -12.01
CA ASP A 36 -2.38 35.00 -12.33
C ASP A 36 -1.72 33.83 -11.57
N LEU A 37 -1.36 32.78 -12.33
CA LEU A 37 -0.77 31.53 -11.85
C LEU A 37 0.75 31.55 -12.03
N GLN A 38 1.44 32.48 -11.36
CA GLN A 38 2.78 32.19 -10.86
C GLN A 38 2.59 31.36 -9.57
N THR A 39 2.67 30.04 -9.51
CA THR A 39 3.57 29.09 -10.15
C THR A 39 2.98 27.68 -9.91
N ARG A 40 2.38 27.04 -10.92
CA ARG A 40 2.29 25.58 -10.95
C ARG A 40 3.62 25.10 -11.53
N LYS A 41 4.53 24.61 -10.68
CA LYS A 41 5.77 23.99 -11.16
C LYS A 41 5.45 22.55 -11.52
N ASP A 42 5.26 22.29 -12.80
CA ASP A 42 5.44 20.93 -13.32
C ASP A 42 6.92 20.57 -13.12
N PHE A 43 7.17 19.53 -12.34
CA PHE A 43 8.53 19.00 -12.20
C PHE A 43 8.75 17.99 -13.32
N LEU A 44 9.60 18.38 -14.27
CA LEU A 44 10.09 17.50 -15.31
C LEU A 44 11.39 16.86 -14.83
N PHE A 45 11.34 15.54 -14.60
CA PHE A 45 12.55 14.77 -14.39
C PHE A 45 12.98 14.16 -15.73
N GLU A 46 14.07 14.66 -16.28
CA GLU A 46 14.68 14.13 -17.50
C GLU A 46 15.80 13.15 -17.13
N PHE A 47 15.64 11.91 -17.56
CA PHE A 47 16.70 10.91 -17.46
C PHE A 47 16.94 10.30 -18.84
N GLY A 48 17.81 10.94 -19.62
CA GLY A 48 18.07 10.54 -21.00
C GLY A 48 16.82 10.69 -21.88
N LYS A 49 16.30 9.58 -22.43
CA LYS A 49 15.07 9.59 -23.26
C LYS A 49 13.76 9.52 -22.46
N LEU A 50 13.83 9.27 -21.15
CA LEU A 50 12.66 9.17 -20.29
C LEU A 50 12.34 10.54 -19.68
N ARG A 51 11.13 11.02 -19.93
CA ARG A 51 10.57 12.22 -19.31
C ARG A 51 9.42 11.81 -18.41
N ILE A 52 9.57 12.05 -17.10
CA ILE A 52 8.52 11.80 -16.13
C ILE A 52 7.90 13.14 -15.74
N TYR A 53 6.61 13.26 -15.98
CA TYR A 53 5.79 14.38 -15.52
C TYR A 53 5.06 13.96 -14.26
N THR A 54 5.30 14.65 -13.16
CA THR A 54 4.61 14.38 -11.90
C THR A 54 3.72 15.56 -11.54
N HIS A 55 2.41 15.31 -11.38
CA HIS A 55 1.48 16.27 -10.81
C HIS A 55 1.40 16.05 -9.30
N PHE A 56 2.07 16.90 -8.51
CA PHE A 56 1.88 16.94 -7.06
C PHE A 56 0.74 17.89 -6.74
N SER A 57 -0.33 17.38 -6.12
CA SER A 57 -1.28 18.24 -5.41
C SER A 57 -0.59 18.76 -4.15
N PRO A 58 -0.33 20.08 -3.99
CA PRO A 58 0.51 20.60 -2.90
C PRO A 58 -0.10 20.47 -1.50
N LYS A 59 -1.34 19.97 -1.37
CA LYS A 59 -2.08 19.98 -0.10
C LYS A 59 -2.22 18.62 0.57
N THR A 60 -1.87 17.51 -0.08
CA THR A 60 -2.25 16.16 0.43
C THR A 60 -1.28 15.03 0.11
N SER A 61 -0.08 15.29 -0.41
CA SER A 61 0.83 14.20 -0.82
C SER A 61 2.26 14.49 -0.38
N ASP A 62 2.67 13.85 0.72
CA ASP A 62 4.07 13.79 1.13
C ASP A 62 4.83 12.92 0.11
N PRO A 63 5.92 13.42 -0.52
CA PRO A 63 6.69 12.63 -1.48
C PRO A 63 7.35 11.38 -0.86
N LEU A 64 7.47 11.28 0.47
CA LEU A 64 7.94 10.08 1.17
C LEU A 64 6.90 8.95 1.21
N SER A 65 5.61 9.27 1.06
CA SER A 65 4.48 8.33 1.24
C SER A 65 4.47 7.11 0.31
N GLY A 66 5.24 7.14 -0.79
CA GLY A 66 5.33 6.07 -1.78
C GLY A 66 6.56 5.18 -1.66
N TRP A 67 7.43 5.40 -0.66
CA TRP A 67 8.76 4.78 -0.61
C TRP A 67 9.01 4.08 0.72
N ASP A 68 9.90 3.09 0.68
CA ASP A 68 10.36 2.46 1.91
C ASP A 68 11.26 3.44 2.67
N ILE A 69 10.71 4.04 3.73
CA ILE A 69 11.37 5.09 4.51
C ILE A 69 12.68 4.62 5.13
N LEU A 70 12.81 3.33 5.48
CA LEU A 70 14.07 2.82 6.00
C LEU A 70 15.14 2.71 4.91
N SER A 71 14.76 2.28 3.71
CA SER A 71 15.67 2.30 2.56
C SER A 71 16.10 3.72 2.20
N VAL A 72 15.19 4.70 2.31
CA VAL A 72 15.52 6.12 2.13
C VAL A 72 16.48 6.59 3.22
N ASP A 73 16.23 6.27 4.50
CA ASP A 73 17.09 6.71 5.60
C ASP A 73 18.52 6.15 5.53
N GLN A 74 18.71 4.99 4.92
CA GLN A 74 20.04 4.40 4.71
C GLN A 74 20.89 5.12 3.65
N VAL A 75 20.32 6.04 2.86
CA VAL A 75 21.07 6.77 1.84
C VAL A 75 22.00 7.81 2.45
N ASN A 76 23.30 7.58 2.27
CA ASN A 76 24.34 8.54 2.64
C ASN A 76 24.58 9.54 1.51
N HIS A 77 24.39 10.83 1.76
CA HIS A 77 24.51 11.86 0.71
C HIS A 77 25.16 13.17 1.16
N GLY A 78 26.16 13.09 2.04
CA GLY A 78 26.92 14.23 2.54
C GLY A 78 26.80 14.37 4.06
N ALA A 79 26.89 15.60 4.57
CA ALA A 79 26.90 15.85 6.02
C ALA A 79 25.49 15.92 6.65
N ALA A 80 24.42 15.99 5.85
CA ALA A 80 23.05 16.16 6.33
C ALA A 80 22.37 14.80 6.59
N ASN A 81 22.73 14.14 7.68
CA ASN A 81 22.24 12.80 8.02
C ASN A 81 20.73 12.70 8.31
N ASP A 82 20.05 13.82 8.55
CA ASP A 82 18.61 13.85 8.85
C ASP A 82 17.79 14.56 7.76
N ASP A 83 18.41 14.93 6.64
CA ASP A 83 17.69 15.46 5.47
C ASP A 83 17.03 14.33 4.68
N LEU A 84 15.87 13.87 5.16
CA LEU A 84 15.12 12.77 4.54
C LEU A 84 14.68 13.08 3.10
N TYR A 85 14.44 14.34 2.75
CA TYR A 85 14.07 14.72 1.39
C TYR A 85 15.28 14.74 0.46
N GLY A 86 16.44 15.18 0.96
CA GLY A 86 17.73 15.02 0.28
C GLY A 86 18.04 13.54 0.07
N LYS A 87 17.90 12.71 1.10
CA LYS A 87 18.06 11.25 1.00
C LYS A 87 17.13 10.66 -0.05
N LEU A 88 15.86 11.06 -0.04
CA LEU A 88 14.89 10.63 -1.03
C LEU A 88 15.35 11.00 -2.44
N PHE A 89 15.84 12.23 -2.68
CA PHE A 89 16.34 12.61 -4.00
C PHE A 89 17.45 11.67 -4.51
N PHE A 90 18.45 11.37 -3.66
CA PHE A 90 19.53 10.48 -4.05
C PHE A 90 19.07 9.02 -4.22
N TYR A 91 18.19 8.56 -3.34
CA TYR A 91 17.53 7.26 -3.46
C TYR A 91 16.82 7.12 -4.81
N LEU A 92 15.98 8.10 -5.16
CA LEU A 92 15.23 8.12 -6.43
C LEU A 92 16.15 8.17 -7.64
N ARG A 93 17.21 8.97 -7.59
CA ARG A 93 18.19 9.04 -8.66
C ARG A 93 18.82 7.68 -8.93
N GLU A 94 19.16 6.94 -7.89
CA GLU A 94 19.69 5.57 -8.02
C GLU A 94 18.65 4.61 -8.61
N GLN A 95 17.44 4.59 -8.04
CA GLN A 95 16.34 3.74 -8.53
C GLN A 95 16.00 4.01 -10.00
N PHE A 96 15.93 5.28 -10.41
CA PHE A 96 15.66 5.66 -11.80
C PHE A 96 16.83 5.34 -12.72
N GLY A 97 18.07 5.52 -12.28
CA GLY A 97 19.25 5.07 -13.01
C GLY A 97 19.18 3.57 -13.31
N MET A 98 18.95 2.74 -12.29
CA MET A 98 18.79 1.29 -12.45
C MET A 98 17.62 0.93 -13.37
N PHE A 99 16.49 1.63 -13.24
CA PHE A 99 15.32 1.41 -14.08
C PHE A 99 15.63 1.68 -15.56
N ILE A 100 16.34 2.76 -15.86
CA ILE A 100 16.71 3.13 -17.24
C ILE A 100 17.72 2.16 -17.82
N ASP A 101 18.72 1.76 -17.04
CA ASP A 101 19.67 0.73 -17.45
C ASP A 101 18.95 -0.58 -17.83
N ARG A 102 17.88 -0.92 -17.09
CA ARG A 102 17.04 -2.08 -17.43
C ARG A 102 16.20 -1.84 -18.68
N LEU A 103 15.60 -0.65 -18.84
CA LEU A 103 14.85 -0.29 -20.05
C LEU A 103 15.71 -0.37 -21.32
N GLN A 104 17.01 -0.08 -21.22
CA GLN A 104 17.94 -0.18 -22.36
C GLN A 104 18.31 -1.64 -22.70
N LYS A 105 18.27 -2.55 -21.70
CA LYS A 105 18.70 -3.95 -21.85
C LYS A 105 17.56 -4.93 -22.10
N LEU A 106 16.34 -4.55 -21.73
CA LEU A 106 15.15 -5.40 -21.82
C LEU A 106 14.17 -4.86 -22.86
N THR A 107 13.50 -5.76 -23.57
CA THR A 107 12.32 -5.40 -24.34
C THR A 107 11.15 -5.23 -23.37
N ILE A 108 10.72 -3.99 -23.13
CA ILE A 108 9.62 -3.68 -22.22
C ILE A 108 8.54 -2.92 -23.00
N ASN A 109 7.30 -3.38 -22.89
CA ASN A 109 6.13 -2.73 -23.47
C ASN A 109 5.19 -2.26 -22.37
N PHE A 110 4.93 -0.96 -22.32
CA PHE A 110 3.94 -0.38 -21.41
C PHE A 110 2.61 -0.25 -22.12
N ASN A 111 1.57 -0.87 -21.56
CA ASN A 111 0.20 -0.73 -22.04
C ASN A 111 -0.66 -0.18 -20.90
N LEU A 112 -1.09 1.07 -21.05
CA LEU A 112 -1.91 1.76 -20.06
C LEU A 112 -3.36 1.77 -20.54
N TYR A 113 -4.28 1.48 -19.63
CA TYR A 113 -5.71 1.44 -19.91
C TYR A 113 -6.44 2.21 -18.82
N ASP A 114 -7.33 3.12 -19.23
CA ASP A 114 -8.28 3.78 -18.35
C ASP A 114 -9.63 3.08 -18.47
N GLU A 115 -9.73 1.92 -17.81
CA GLU A 115 -10.90 1.04 -17.90
C GLU A 115 -11.16 0.33 -16.58
N ASP A 116 -12.44 0.00 -16.36
CA ASP A 116 -12.85 -0.87 -15.26
C ASP A 116 -12.14 -2.24 -15.36
N ALA A 117 -11.74 -2.76 -14.20
CA ALA A 117 -10.92 -3.96 -14.11
C ALA A 117 -11.59 -5.20 -14.71
N LEU A 118 -12.91 -5.35 -14.52
CA LEU A 118 -13.66 -6.49 -15.04
C LEU A 118 -13.90 -6.36 -16.54
N LYS A 119 -14.10 -5.14 -17.04
CA LYS A 119 -14.12 -4.88 -18.49
C LYS A 119 -12.78 -5.22 -19.12
N LEU A 120 -11.68 -4.87 -18.45
CA LEU A 120 -10.33 -5.18 -18.92
C LEU A 120 -10.07 -6.70 -18.96
N CYS A 121 -10.51 -7.44 -17.95
CA CYS A 121 -10.41 -8.91 -17.94
C CYS A 121 -11.07 -9.53 -19.17
N LYS A 122 -12.27 -9.04 -19.53
CA LYS A 122 -12.99 -9.49 -20.74
C LYS A 122 -12.22 -9.15 -22.03
N LYS A 123 -11.63 -7.95 -22.12
CA LYS A 123 -10.77 -7.56 -23.25
C LYS A 123 -9.52 -8.44 -23.36
N PHE A 124 -8.99 -8.91 -22.23
CA PHE A 124 -7.78 -9.73 -22.16
C PHE A 124 -8.00 -11.23 -22.15
N LYS A 125 -9.21 -11.74 -22.44
CA LYS A 125 -9.52 -13.18 -22.43
C LYS A 125 -8.54 -14.08 -23.19
N ASN A 126 -7.85 -13.55 -24.21
CA ASN A 126 -6.87 -14.26 -25.04
C ASN A 126 -5.40 -14.02 -24.62
N LYS A 127 -5.15 -13.16 -23.63
CA LYS A 127 -3.81 -12.91 -23.09
C LYS A 127 -3.54 -13.79 -21.87
N ARG A 128 -2.26 -14.07 -21.63
CA ARG A 128 -1.79 -14.82 -20.46
C ARG A 128 -0.64 -14.06 -19.81
N PHE A 129 -0.64 -14.02 -18.48
CA PHE A 129 0.32 -13.27 -17.70
C PHE A 129 0.98 -14.19 -16.67
N ASP A 130 2.29 -14.07 -16.52
CA ASP A 130 3.05 -14.77 -15.47
C ASP A 130 2.82 -14.14 -14.09
N ARG A 131 2.43 -12.86 -14.05
CA ARG A 131 2.16 -12.17 -12.80
C ARG A 131 1.04 -11.17 -13.00
N ILE A 132 0.08 -11.19 -12.10
CA ILE A 132 -1.00 -10.21 -12.04
C ILE A 132 -0.98 -9.63 -10.63
N TYR A 133 -0.86 -8.31 -10.51
CA TYR A 133 -1.05 -7.60 -9.25
C TYR A 133 -2.32 -6.76 -9.36
N VAL A 134 -3.29 -7.02 -8.47
CA VAL A 134 -4.60 -6.37 -8.51
C VAL A 134 -4.81 -5.37 -7.37
N ASN A 135 -3.74 -5.04 -6.62
CA ASN A 135 -3.82 -4.12 -5.50
C ASN A 135 -4.96 -4.50 -4.52
N ASN A 136 -5.72 -3.53 -4.03
CA ASN A 136 -6.84 -3.69 -3.09
C ASN A 136 -8.17 -4.09 -3.73
N LEU A 137 -8.16 -4.50 -5.00
CA LEU A 137 -9.38 -4.86 -5.72
C LEU A 137 -10.14 -6.05 -5.07
N SER A 138 -9.41 -6.90 -4.34
CA SER A 138 -9.98 -8.04 -3.60
C SER A 138 -10.63 -7.69 -2.28
N ASP A 139 -10.48 -6.47 -1.78
CA ASP A 139 -11.25 -6.01 -0.62
C ASP A 139 -12.75 -5.96 -0.97
N GLU A 140 -13.59 -6.19 0.03
CA GLU A 140 -15.05 -6.24 -0.14
C GLU A 140 -15.67 -4.87 -0.41
N SER A 141 -14.95 -3.79 -0.11
CA SER A 141 -15.27 -2.43 -0.52
C SER A 141 -15.18 -2.22 -2.05
N TYR A 142 -14.56 -3.17 -2.77
CA TYR A 142 -14.41 -3.17 -4.23
C TYR A 142 -15.18 -4.34 -4.86
N ILE A 143 -14.52 -5.29 -5.52
CA ILE A 143 -15.20 -6.42 -6.18
C ILE A 143 -15.15 -7.71 -5.35
N GLY A 144 -14.38 -7.72 -4.26
CA GLY A 144 -14.24 -8.85 -3.35
C GLY A 144 -13.34 -9.99 -3.87
N ILE A 145 -12.98 -10.88 -2.96
CA ILE A 145 -12.07 -12.01 -3.23
C ILE A 145 -12.64 -12.91 -4.30
N LYS A 146 -13.92 -13.28 -4.19
CA LYS A 146 -14.54 -14.28 -5.06
C LYS A 146 -14.50 -13.86 -6.53
N THR A 147 -14.93 -12.63 -6.81
CA THR A 147 -14.93 -12.06 -8.16
C THR A 147 -13.50 -11.92 -8.67
N THR A 148 -12.58 -11.44 -7.83
CA THR A 148 -11.18 -11.28 -8.23
C THR A 148 -10.56 -12.60 -8.67
N LEU A 149 -10.68 -13.66 -7.86
CA LEU A 149 -10.10 -14.96 -8.20
C LEU A 149 -10.75 -15.55 -9.47
N THR A 150 -12.07 -15.42 -9.63
CA THR A 150 -12.80 -15.96 -10.77
C THR A 150 -12.44 -15.27 -12.08
N GLU A 151 -12.35 -13.93 -12.09
CA GLU A 151 -12.16 -13.15 -13.30
C GLU A 151 -10.69 -13.08 -13.75
N PHE A 152 -9.76 -13.07 -12.79
CA PHE A 152 -8.32 -12.95 -13.11
C PHE A 152 -7.62 -14.28 -13.29
N ARG A 153 -8.14 -15.39 -12.74
CA ARG A 153 -7.54 -16.71 -12.91
C ARG A 153 -7.38 -17.14 -14.39
N PRO A 154 -8.37 -16.95 -15.29
CA PRO A 154 -8.20 -17.29 -16.71
C PRO A 154 -7.08 -16.55 -17.41
N LEU A 155 -6.65 -15.40 -16.86
CA LEU A 155 -5.57 -14.58 -17.41
C LEU A 155 -4.18 -15.03 -16.94
N LEU A 156 -4.07 -15.91 -15.94
CA LEU A 156 -2.77 -16.45 -15.52
C LEU A 156 -2.22 -17.46 -16.53
N ASN A 157 -0.92 -17.40 -16.77
CA ASN A 157 -0.21 -18.32 -17.66
C ASN A 157 -0.09 -19.72 -17.04
N VAL A 158 -0.96 -20.64 -17.49
CA VAL A 158 -0.98 -22.04 -17.02
C VAL A 158 0.28 -22.83 -17.37
N ASN A 159 1.05 -22.38 -18.37
CA ASN A 159 2.29 -23.05 -18.77
C ASN A 159 3.49 -22.65 -17.89
N ASN A 160 3.33 -21.65 -17.04
CA ASN A 160 4.38 -21.20 -16.13
C ASN A 160 4.01 -21.62 -14.69
N PRO A 161 4.75 -22.55 -14.07
CA PRO A 161 4.48 -23.00 -12.70
C PRO A 161 4.69 -21.89 -11.66
N ASN A 162 5.37 -20.80 -12.03
CA ASN A 162 5.56 -19.64 -11.17
C ASN A 162 4.47 -18.57 -11.37
N ALA A 163 3.49 -18.81 -12.23
CA ALA A 163 2.42 -17.85 -12.48
C ALA A 163 1.64 -17.55 -11.20
N THR A 164 1.54 -16.26 -10.85
CA THR A 164 1.00 -15.85 -9.55
C THR A 164 0.08 -14.64 -9.68
N LEU A 165 -1.11 -14.71 -9.07
CA LEU A 165 -1.96 -13.55 -8.80
C LEU A 165 -1.64 -13.04 -7.39
N ILE A 166 -1.44 -11.73 -7.25
CA ILE A 166 -1.06 -11.08 -6.00
C ILE A 166 -2.14 -10.07 -5.64
N THR A 167 -2.69 -10.21 -4.44
CA THR A 167 -3.74 -9.33 -3.90
C THR A 167 -3.22 -8.61 -2.66
N LEU A 168 -3.55 -7.33 -2.53
CA LEU A 168 -3.37 -6.57 -1.30
C LEU A 168 -4.75 -6.42 -0.64
N PHE A 169 -4.80 -6.46 0.68
CA PHE A 169 -5.99 -6.18 1.48
C PHE A 169 -5.66 -5.03 2.42
N LYS A 170 -6.40 -3.92 2.28
CA LYS A 170 -6.27 -2.72 3.13
C LYS A 170 -7.51 -2.50 3.99
N ASP A 171 -8.67 -2.95 3.52
CA ASP A 171 -9.98 -2.66 4.14
C ASP A 171 -10.60 -3.91 4.82
N TRP A 172 -9.83 -4.99 4.96
CA TRP A 172 -10.33 -6.27 5.48
C TRP A 172 -10.87 -6.18 6.91
N LEU A 173 -10.32 -5.31 7.77
CA LEU A 173 -10.84 -5.08 9.12
C LEU A 173 -12.23 -4.44 9.09
N ASN A 174 -12.46 -3.46 8.21
CA ASN A 174 -13.76 -2.81 8.04
C ASN A 174 -14.86 -3.80 7.59
N SER A 175 -14.45 -4.93 7.03
CA SER A 175 -15.33 -6.00 6.55
C SER A 175 -15.74 -7.01 7.65
N ILE A 176 -15.16 -6.89 8.85
CA ILE A 176 -15.52 -7.67 10.04
C ILE A 176 -16.61 -6.89 10.82
N PRO A 177 -17.57 -7.53 11.52
CA PRO A 177 -18.61 -6.82 12.25
C PRO A 177 -18.04 -5.89 13.33
N GLU A 178 -18.68 -4.74 13.57
CA GLU A 178 -18.21 -3.73 14.53
C GLU A 178 -17.96 -4.30 15.94
N SER A 179 -18.76 -5.28 16.39
CA SER A 179 -18.56 -5.93 17.68
C SER A 179 -17.23 -6.69 17.79
N ASP A 180 -16.77 -7.25 16.67
CA ASP A 180 -15.55 -8.03 16.58
C ASP A 180 -14.36 -7.12 16.26
N GLN A 181 -14.56 -6.04 15.48
CA GLN A 181 -13.59 -4.96 15.34
C GLN A 181 -13.29 -4.31 16.68
N GLY A 182 -14.33 -4.00 17.46
CA GLY A 182 -14.24 -3.45 18.80
C GLY A 182 -13.38 -4.34 19.69
N LYS A 183 -13.68 -5.64 19.80
CA LYS A 183 -12.87 -6.59 20.58
C LYS A 183 -11.43 -6.74 20.07
N THR A 184 -11.24 -6.73 18.76
CA THR A 184 -9.89 -6.82 18.14
C THR A 184 -9.09 -5.59 18.49
N MET A 185 -9.65 -4.39 18.28
CA MET A 185 -9.00 -3.11 18.56
C MET A 185 -8.81 -2.89 20.06
N GLU A 186 -9.80 -3.23 20.87
CA GLU A 186 -9.81 -3.17 22.34
C GLU A 186 -8.73 -4.08 22.94
N GLY A 187 -8.62 -5.32 22.47
CA GLY A 187 -7.56 -6.24 22.91
C GLY A 187 -6.16 -5.73 22.60
N VAL A 188 -5.98 -5.02 21.49
CA VAL A 188 -4.67 -4.50 21.08
C VAL A 188 -4.34 -3.17 21.78
N ILE A 189 -5.32 -2.28 21.93
CA ILE A 189 -5.19 -1.02 22.67
C ILE A 189 -4.97 -1.27 24.16
N TYR A 190 -5.70 -2.18 24.81
CA TYR A 190 -5.54 -2.43 26.25
C TYR A 190 -4.18 -3.02 26.62
N LYS A 191 -3.62 -3.93 25.81
CA LYS A 191 -2.27 -4.48 26.04
C LYS A 191 -1.19 -3.38 26.07
N LYS A 192 -1.41 -2.27 25.36
CA LYS A 192 -0.47 -1.14 25.30
C LYS A 192 -0.79 -0.03 26.31
N ILE A 193 -2.06 0.27 26.56
CA ILE A 193 -2.49 1.21 27.62
C ILE A 193 -1.97 0.75 28.99
N ASP A 194 -1.98 -0.55 29.28
CA ASP A 194 -1.44 -1.08 30.54
C ASP A 194 0.08 -0.87 30.68
N LYS A 195 0.81 -0.83 29.56
CA LYS A 195 2.23 -0.48 29.50
C LYS A 195 2.46 1.02 29.71
N TYR A 196 1.61 1.88 29.14
CA TYR A 196 1.74 3.35 29.19
C TYR A 196 1.18 4.01 30.46
N LYS A 197 0.19 3.41 31.13
CA LYS A 197 -0.38 3.91 32.40
C LYS A 197 0.67 4.10 33.50
N ARG A 198 1.80 3.40 33.43
CA ARG A 198 2.94 3.55 34.35
C ARG A 198 3.75 4.84 34.14
N GLY A 199 3.66 5.48 32.97
CA GLY A 199 4.40 6.72 32.65
C GLY A 199 3.58 8.01 32.77
N TRP A 200 2.25 7.94 32.60
CA TRP A 200 1.37 9.13 32.62
C TRP A 200 1.01 9.65 34.01
N ALA A 201 1.26 8.88 35.07
CA ALA A 201 0.94 9.27 36.44
C ALA A 201 1.78 10.46 36.98
N HIS A 202 2.69 11.04 36.18
CA HIS A 202 3.65 12.04 36.67
C HIS A 202 3.47 13.47 36.14
N ASN A 203 2.65 13.72 35.11
CA ASN A 203 2.55 15.04 34.45
C ASN A 203 1.10 15.51 34.25
N SER A 204 0.27 15.46 35.30
CA SER A 204 -1.16 15.79 35.23
C SER A 204 -1.51 17.23 35.63
N SER A 205 -0.59 18.18 35.53
CA SER A 205 -0.92 19.60 35.67
C SER A 205 -0.70 20.32 34.36
N LEU A 206 -1.73 21.08 33.93
CA LEU A 206 -1.81 21.94 32.73
C LEU A 206 -2.42 21.31 31.48
N LEU A 207 -3.74 21.09 31.44
CA LEU A 207 -4.42 20.77 30.18
C LEU A 207 -5.83 21.41 30.06
N ASN A 208 -6.02 22.21 29.01
CA ASN A 208 -7.28 22.81 28.57
C ASN A 208 -8.07 21.79 27.70
N ALA A 209 -9.37 21.59 27.99
CA ALA A 209 -10.18 20.47 27.50
C ALA A 209 -10.21 20.28 25.96
N ASN A 210 -10.19 21.35 25.17
CA ASN A 210 -10.17 21.24 23.70
C ASN A 210 -8.83 20.73 23.16
N ASN A 211 -7.71 21.10 23.79
CA ASN A 211 -6.39 20.55 23.44
C ASN A 211 -6.23 19.10 23.92
N VAL A 212 -7.00 18.68 24.92
CA VAL A 212 -6.98 17.29 25.42
C VAL A 212 -7.61 16.34 24.42
N MET A 213 -8.79 16.66 23.87
CA MET A 213 -9.45 15.77 22.92
C MET A 213 -8.64 15.58 21.64
N THR A 214 -8.07 16.64 21.08
CA THR A 214 -7.17 16.51 19.91
C THR A 214 -5.92 15.70 20.24
N LYS A 215 -5.30 15.90 21.41
CA LYS A 215 -4.15 15.10 21.84
C LYS A 215 -4.50 13.64 22.10
N ILE A 216 -5.68 13.35 22.66
CA ILE A 216 -6.18 11.99 22.84
C ILE A 216 -6.47 11.34 21.49
N SER A 217 -7.09 12.04 20.54
CA SER A 217 -7.34 11.51 19.20
C SER A 217 -6.05 11.21 18.45
N ASN A 218 -5.07 12.12 18.47
CA ASN A 218 -3.75 11.88 17.87
C ASN A 218 -3.04 10.71 18.54
N PHE A 219 -3.05 10.65 19.88
CA PHE A 219 -2.51 9.51 20.63
C PHE A 219 -3.20 8.19 20.26
N ILE A 220 -4.52 8.18 20.08
CA ILE A 220 -5.26 6.98 19.67
C ILE A 220 -4.86 6.56 18.25
N ILE A 221 -4.68 7.51 17.32
CA ILE A 221 -4.25 7.23 15.94
C ILE A 221 -2.82 6.70 15.91
N GLU A 222 -1.88 7.38 16.58
CA GLU A 222 -0.48 6.94 16.72
C GLU A 222 -0.40 5.58 17.40
N ALA A 223 -1.09 5.41 18.51
CA ALA A 223 -1.17 4.14 19.21
C ALA A 223 -1.75 3.05 18.31
N SER A 224 -2.79 3.34 17.52
CA SER A 224 -3.42 2.41 16.57
C SER A 224 -2.46 1.95 15.47
N ASN A 225 -1.71 2.85 14.84
CA ASN A 225 -0.74 2.48 13.81
C ASN A 225 0.39 1.62 14.38
N GLU A 226 0.93 1.99 15.54
CA GLU A 226 1.95 1.19 16.22
C GLU A 226 1.40 -0.15 16.71
N VAL A 227 0.13 -0.18 17.11
CA VAL A 227 -0.61 -1.39 17.45
C VAL A 227 -0.67 -2.31 16.23
N ASN A 228 -1.05 -1.79 15.06
CA ASN A 228 -1.16 -2.57 13.83
C ASN A 228 0.18 -3.16 13.36
N ALA A 229 1.28 -2.45 13.64
CA ALA A 229 2.64 -2.89 13.33
C ALA A 229 3.17 -3.98 14.28
N LEU A 230 2.92 -3.81 15.58
CA LEU A 230 3.49 -4.64 16.65
C LEU A 230 2.61 -5.84 17.03
N TYR A 231 1.33 -5.81 16.69
CA TYR A 231 0.40 -6.87 16.99
C TYR A 231 0.25 -7.85 15.82
N ASP A 232 0.24 -9.13 16.15
CA ASP A 232 0.07 -10.18 15.17
C ASP A 232 -1.39 -10.35 14.76
N HIS A 233 -1.85 -9.60 13.75
CA HIS A 233 -3.20 -9.80 13.21
C HIS A 233 -3.33 -11.00 12.24
N ALA A 234 -2.46 -12.02 12.34
CA ALA A 234 -2.45 -13.13 11.38
C ALA A 234 -3.74 -13.94 11.55
N GLN A 235 -4.07 -14.24 12.79
CA GLN A 235 -5.21 -15.08 13.10
C GLN A 235 -6.53 -14.42 12.70
N GLU A 236 -6.68 -13.12 12.93
CA GLU A 236 -7.86 -12.35 12.54
C GLU A 236 -7.97 -12.25 11.03
N PHE A 237 -6.85 -12.06 10.32
CA PHE A 237 -6.85 -12.08 8.86
C PHE A 237 -7.21 -13.46 8.30
N GLU A 238 -6.71 -14.54 8.91
CA GLU A 238 -7.09 -15.91 8.52
C GLU A 238 -8.59 -16.17 8.73
N LYS A 239 -9.15 -15.77 9.87
CA LYS A 239 -10.61 -15.83 10.10
C LYS A 239 -11.40 -15.03 9.06
N TYR A 240 -10.90 -13.87 8.66
CA TYR A 240 -11.51 -13.09 7.57
C TYR A 240 -11.48 -13.88 6.25
N MET A 241 -10.35 -14.46 5.88
CA MET A 241 -10.20 -15.25 4.65
C MET A 241 -11.12 -16.49 4.65
N GLU A 242 -11.24 -17.18 5.77
CA GLU A 242 -12.16 -18.30 5.97
C GLU A 242 -13.62 -17.85 5.83
N LYS A 243 -14.01 -16.78 6.54
CA LYS A 243 -15.37 -16.21 6.48
C LYS A 243 -15.76 -15.81 5.05
N LYS A 244 -14.81 -15.33 4.26
CA LYS A 244 -15.03 -14.94 2.85
C LYS A 244 -14.94 -16.12 1.87
N GLY A 245 -14.71 -17.34 2.35
CA GLY A 245 -14.61 -18.53 1.51
C GLY A 245 -13.46 -18.45 0.51
N ALA A 246 -12.36 -17.81 0.90
CA ALA A 246 -11.28 -17.44 0.00
C ALA A 246 -10.54 -18.68 -0.55
N ASN A 247 -10.25 -19.65 0.33
CA ASN A 247 -9.58 -20.89 -0.04
C ASN A 247 -10.51 -21.82 -0.84
N GLU A 248 -11.79 -21.86 -0.49
CA GLU A 248 -12.82 -22.61 -1.22
C GLU A 248 -12.97 -22.07 -2.63
N THR A 249 -13.05 -20.73 -2.78
CA THR A 249 -13.12 -20.10 -4.10
C THR A 249 -11.86 -20.36 -4.90
N ALA A 250 -10.67 -20.19 -4.29
CA ALA A 250 -9.41 -20.47 -4.96
C ALA A 250 -9.40 -21.91 -5.50
N LYS A 251 -9.76 -22.89 -4.67
CA LYS A 251 -9.84 -24.29 -5.06
C LYS A 251 -10.81 -24.52 -6.23
N GLN A 252 -11.99 -23.88 -6.20
CA GLN A 252 -12.98 -24.00 -7.28
C GLN A 252 -12.45 -23.51 -8.63
N VAL A 253 -11.55 -22.52 -8.64
CA VAL A 253 -10.96 -21.97 -9.87
C VAL A 253 -9.57 -22.55 -10.19
N GLY A 254 -9.14 -23.61 -9.48
CA GLY A 254 -7.83 -24.23 -9.70
C GLY A 254 -6.65 -23.36 -9.24
N LEU A 255 -6.85 -22.62 -8.15
CA LEU A 255 -5.83 -21.87 -7.42
C LEU A 255 -5.67 -22.43 -6.00
N ARG A 256 -4.52 -22.13 -5.40
CA ARG A 256 -4.32 -22.20 -3.96
C ARG A 256 -3.61 -20.95 -3.46
N ARG A 257 -3.91 -20.54 -2.24
CA ARG A 257 -3.15 -19.49 -1.56
C ARG A 257 -1.81 -20.06 -1.08
N ARG A 258 -0.73 -19.32 -1.29
CA ARG A 258 0.58 -19.69 -0.76
C ARG A 258 0.61 -19.49 0.75
N THR A 259 1.15 -20.48 1.45
CA THR A 259 1.47 -20.37 2.88
C THR A 259 2.80 -19.63 3.09
N ILE A 260 3.72 -19.75 2.15
CA ILE A 260 5.03 -19.09 2.13
C ILE A 260 5.09 -18.22 0.88
N HIS A 261 5.22 -16.91 1.08
CA HIS A 261 5.28 -15.96 0.00
C HIS A 261 6.67 -15.96 -0.66
N LYS A 262 6.71 -15.67 -1.96
CA LYS A 262 7.95 -15.64 -2.75
C LYS A 262 8.20 -14.31 -3.45
N ILE A 263 7.21 -13.43 -3.49
CA ILE A 263 7.22 -12.20 -4.28
C ILE A 263 7.01 -10.97 -3.38
N VAL A 264 6.04 -11.03 -2.46
CA VAL A 264 5.70 -9.92 -1.56
C VAL A 264 5.63 -10.40 -0.10
N PRO A 265 6.01 -9.59 0.89
CA PRO A 265 5.92 -10.01 2.28
C PRO A 265 4.46 -10.15 2.68
N LYS A 266 4.15 -10.97 3.69
CA LYS A 266 2.76 -11.11 4.18
C LYS A 266 2.21 -9.79 4.73
N ARG A 267 3.12 -8.94 5.24
CA ARG A 267 2.85 -7.63 5.83
C ARG A 267 3.91 -6.64 5.40
N VAL A 268 3.55 -5.37 5.41
CA VAL A 268 4.50 -4.29 5.18
C VAL A 268 5.59 -4.32 6.26
N GLY A 269 6.85 -4.27 5.81
CA GLY A 269 8.04 -4.23 6.66
C GLY A 269 8.51 -5.57 7.24
N VAL A 270 7.77 -6.66 7.07
CA VAL A 270 8.18 -7.99 7.56
C VAL A 270 9.12 -8.66 6.55
N SER A 271 10.05 -9.47 7.07
CA SER A 271 11.03 -10.23 6.29
C SER A 271 10.38 -11.18 5.26
N MET A 272 11.08 -11.37 4.14
CA MET A 272 10.73 -12.36 3.12
C MET A 272 11.27 -13.76 3.42
N LYS A 273 12.11 -13.93 4.46
CA LYS A 273 12.62 -15.26 4.84
C LYS A 273 11.49 -16.13 5.40
N GLU A 274 11.47 -17.40 4.99
CA GLU A 274 10.38 -18.34 5.23
C GLU A 274 9.97 -18.44 6.72
N ASP A 275 10.94 -18.51 7.61
CA ASP A 275 10.79 -18.61 9.07
C ASP A 275 10.41 -17.29 9.75
N GLU A 276 10.61 -16.16 9.07
CA GLU A 276 10.39 -14.81 9.61
C GLU A 276 9.10 -14.14 9.05
N GLN A 277 8.45 -14.72 8.04
CA GLN A 277 7.32 -14.09 7.33
C GLN A 277 6.05 -13.87 8.19
N ASN A 278 5.91 -14.59 9.31
CA ASN A 278 4.80 -14.41 10.24
C ASN A 278 5.18 -13.52 11.44
N ASN A 279 6.44 -13.09 11.54
CA ASN A 279 6.87 -12.26 12.66
C ASN A 279 6.16 -10.90 12.62
N VAL A 280 5.92 -10.36 13.81
CA VAL A 280 5.59 -8.94 13.96
C VAL A 280 6.84 -8.10 13.73
N LEU A 281 6.66 -6.81 13.43
CA LEU A 281 7.79 -5.90 13.34
C LEU A 281 8.51 -5.82 14.69
N SER A 282 9.81 -6.12 14.70
CA SER A 282 10.66 -5.78 15.84
C SER A 282 11.07 -4.31 15.71
N LEU A 283 10.74 -3.51 16.72
CA LEU A 283 11.05 -2.08 16.76
C LEU A 283 11.90 -1.80 17.99
N GLU A 284 13.14 -2.27 17.94
CA GLU A 284 14.11 -2.08 19.02
C GLU A 284 14.80 -0.71 18.94
N ASP A 285 14.89 -0.12 17.74
CA ASP A 285 15.47 1.21 17.51
C ASP A 285 14.39 2.31 17.50
N ASP A 286 14.58 3.32 18.34
CA ASP A 286 13.70 4.50 18.42
C ASP A 286 13.71 5.32 17.11
N ARG A 287 14.80 5.31 16.35
CA ARG A 287 14.88 5.97 15.03
C ARG A 287 13.99 5.26 14.02
N ASP A 288 14.06 3.93 13.94
CA ASP A 288 13.21 3.13 13.05
C ASP A 288 11.74 3.30 13.41
N ARG A 289 11.42 3.37 14.70
CA ARG A 289 10.08 3.68 15.18
C ARG A 289 9.62 5.04 14.68
N HIS A 290 10.40 6.10 14.91
CA HIS A 290 10.07 7.45 14.44
C HIS A 290 9.84 7.48 12.92
N LEU A 291 10.74 6.88 12.14
CA LEU A 291 10.62 6.84 10.68
C LEU A 291 9.37 6.10 10.21
N ARG A 292 8.96 5.03 10.89
CA ARG A 292 7.81 4.21 10.49
C ARG A 292 6.46 4.81 10.87
N PHE A 293 6.35 5.47 12.02
CA PHE A 293 5.06 5.94 12.55
C PHE A 293 4.83 7.44 12.42
N ASP A 294 5.89 8.24 12.53
CA ASP A 294 5.77 9.70 12.55
C ASP A 294 6.04 10.30 11.15
N VAL A 295 6.87 9.62 10.36
CA VAL A 295 7.23 10.04 9.00
C VAL A 295 6.55 9.17 7.94
N GLY A 296 6.53 7.85 8.16
CA GLY A 296 5.89 6.90 7.27
C GLY A 296 4.37 7.03 7.27
N MET A 297 3.73 6.73 6.12
CA MET A 297 2.28 6.77 5.96
C MET A 297 1.63 5.37 5.92
N GLN A 298 2.27 4.37 6.54
CA GLN A 298 1.80 2.98 6.51
C GLN A 298 0.77 2.75 7.62
N THR A 299 -0.31 2.02 7.31
CA THR A 299 -1.32 1.67 8.33
C THR A 299 -0.95 0.39 9.09
N PHE A 300 -0.05 -0.42 8.52
CA PHE A 300 0.37 -1.75 8.97
C PHE A 300 -0.75 -2.80 9.01
N LEU A 301 -1.94 -2.44 8.53
CA LEU A 301 -3.08 -3.33 8.31
C LEU A 301 -3.02 -4.02 6.95
N GLU A 302 -2.15 -3.55 6.06
CA GLU A 302 -1.93 -4.13 4.75
C GLU A 302 -1.57 -5.63 4.87
N ARG A 303 -2.32 -6.48 4.19
CA ARG A 303 -2.04 -7.92 4.09
C ARG A 303 -1.94 -8.31 2.62
N TYR A 304 -0.86 -8.99 2.27
CA TYR A 304 -0.74 -9.56 0.93
C TYR A 304 -1.22 -11.01 0.93
N ALA A 305 -1.70 -11.48 -0.21
CA ALA A 305 -1.84 -12.90 -0.49
C ALA A 305 -1.33 -13.20 -1.90
N GLU A 306 -0.63 -14.31 -2.03
CA GLU A 306 -0.19 -14.87 -3.32
C GLU A 306 -1.02 -16.10 -3.66
N TRP A 307 -1.56 -16.13 -4.87
CA TRP A 307 -2.40 -17.20 -5.39
C TRP A 307 -1.70 -17.87 -6.56
N GLU A 308 -1.42 -19.16 -6.43
CA GLU A 308 -0.73 -19.94 -7.46
C GLU A 308 -1.64 -21.02 -8.04
N ILE A 309 -1.34 -21.40 -9.28
CA ILE A 309 -2.05 -22.45 -9.99
C ILE A 309 -1.76 -23.79 -9.33
N VAL A 310 -2.81 -24.58 -9.10
CA VAL A 310 -2.66 -25.99 -8.72
C VAL A 310 -2.42 -26.77 -10.01
N ALA A 311 -1.25 -27.40 -10.11
CA ALA A 311 -0.85 -28.25 -11.24
C ALA A 311 -1.68 -29.54 -11.30
#